data_AF-A0A1Z5LCA2-F1
#
_entry.id   AF-A0A1Z5LCA2-F1
#
_cell.length_a   1.000
_cell.length_b   1.000
_cell.length_c   1.000
_cell.angle_alpha   90.00
_cell.angle_beta   90.00
_cell.angle_gamma   90.00
#
_symmetry.space_group_name_H-M   'P 1'
#
loop_
_entity.id
_entity.type
_entity.pdbx_description
1 polymer ?
#
loop_
_entity_poly.entity_id
_entity_poly.type
_entity_poly.pdbx_seq_one_letter_code
_entity_poly.pdbx_strand_id
1 'polypeptide(L)'
;MFPFHRWLPPDQHFFVALYDSVLPHSDPHQTQRREELQRKRHIYRYKAWIPDGPTQSYSLPEDERFSHEYKWDIVSMKARMMVETKLIKIKVFHWESMEDLRRVYKFSLGEPKSLDHWNEDHWFGLQRVQGVNPFNPFLIQLCTEIPEKFAVT
;
A
#
# COMPACT_ATOMS: atom_id res chain seq x y z
N MET A 1 5.58 -18.18 27.06
CA MET A 1 4.81 -18.15 25.79
C MET A 1 5.78 -18.45 24.65
N PHE A 2 5.41 -19.31 23.71
CA PHE A 2 6.22 -19.63 22.52
C PHE A 2 5.52 -19.01 21.30
N PRO A 3 5.96 -17.84 20.79
CA PRO A 3 5.28 -17.18 19.68
C PRO A 3 5.50 -17.99 18.40
N PHE A 4 4.42 -18.43 17.77
CA PHE A 4 4.49 -19.28 16.59
C PHE A 4 3.55 -18.78 15.50
N HIS A 5 4.11 -18.04 14.54
CA HIS A 5 3.39 -17.39 13.43
C HIS A 5 4.08 -17.65 12.09
N ARG A 6 4.43 -18.91 11.80
CA ARG A 6 5.12 -19.33 10.57
C ARG A 6 4.79 -20.77 10.18
N TRP A 7 4.92 -21.10 8.90
CA TRP A 7 4.81 -22.48 8.44
C TRP A 7 6.08 -23.28 8.75
N LEU A 8 5.91 -24.53 9.21
CA LEU A 8 7.01 -25.46 9.44
C LEU A 8 7.14 -26.43 8.26
N PRO A 9 8.37 -26.72 7.80
CA PRO A 9 8.59 -27.82 6.88
C PRO A 9 8.25 -29.16 7.57
N PRO A 10 7.77 -30.15 6.79
CA PRO A 10 7.52 -31.49 7.32
C PRO A 10 8.82 -32.13 7.83
N ASP A 11 8.69 -33.07 8.77
CA ASP A 11 9.76 -33.95 9.25
C ASP A 11 11.00 -33.26 9.86
N GLN A 12 10.85 -32.03 10.35
CA GLN A 12 11.91 -31.29 11.02
C GLN A 12 11.63 -31.10 12.52
N HIS A 13 12.61 -31.47 13.35
CA HIS A 13 12.58 -31.13 14.77
C HIS A 13 12.92 -29.65 14.94
N PHE A 14 12.03 -28.90 15.58
CA PHE A 14 12.13 -27.46 15.73
C PHE A 14 12.11 -27.05 17.20
N PHE A 15 13.14 -26.33 17.64
CA PHE A 15 13.19 -25.75 18.98
C PHE A 15 12.78 -24.28 18.94
N VAL A 16 11.89 -23.90 19.85
CA VAL A 16 11.50 -22.49 20.09
C VAL A 16 11.90 -22.15 21.52
N ALA A 17 12.70 -21.10 21.70
CA ALA A 17 13.00 -20.59 23.03
C ALA A 17 11.78 -19.86 23.63
N LEU A 18 11.73 -19.73 24.95
CA LEU A 18 10.71 -18.91 25.60
C LEU A 18 10.75 -17.49 25.02
N TYR A 19 9.62 -17.00 24.50
CA TYR A 19 9.47 -15.72 23.78
C TYR A 19 10.24 -15.57 22.46
N ASP A 20 11.00 -16.58 22.04
CA ASP A 20 11.82 -16.57 20.80
C ASP A 20 12.73 -15.34 20.64
N SER A 21 13.13 -14.72 21.76
CA SER A 21 13.87 -13.44 21.80
C SER A 21 15.31 -13.65 22.28
N VAL A 22 16.07 -14.50 21.59
CA VAL A 22 17.46 -14.83 21.96
C VAL A 22 18.42 -14.30 20.91
N LEU A 23 19.46 -13.56 21.34
CA LEU A 23 20.51 -13.06 20.45
C LEU A 23 21.30 -14.21 19.80
N PRO A 24 21.89 -14.00 18.60
CA PRO A 24 22.69 -15.03 17.90
C PRO A 24 23.74 -15.72 18.76
N HIS A 25 24.47 -14.96 19.58
CA HIS A 25 25.59 -15.45 20.39
C HIS A 25 25.15 -16.26 21.62
N SER A 26 23.93 -16.04 22.09
CA SER A 26 23.38 -16.64 23.32
C SER A 26 22.42 -17.80 23.03
N ASP A 27 22.28 -18.17 21.77
CA ASP A 27 21.33 -19.18 21.33
C ASP A 27 21.91 -20.59 21.51
N PRO A 28 21.23 -21.46 22.30
CA PRO A 28 21.67 -22.83 22.48
C PRO A 28 21.53 -23.69 21.20
N HIS A 29 20.74 -23.24 20.21
CA HIS A 29 20.47 -23.97 18.96
C HIS A 29 20.99 -23.22 17.71
N GLN A 30 22.26 -22.76 17.77
CA GLN A 30 22.88 -21.98 16.68
C GLN A 30 22.85 -22.65 15.30
N THR A 31 22.92 -23.98 15.25
CA THR A 31 22.83 -24.75 13.99
C THR A 31 21.46 -24.57 13.34
N GLN A 32 20.37 -24.76 14.11
CA GLN A 32 19.00 -24.55 13.64
C GLN A 32 18.81 -23.13 13.11
N ARG A 33 19.26 -22.12 13.86
CA ARG A 33 19.19 -20.72 13.42
C ARG A 33 19.94 -20.48 12.12
N ARG A 34 21.12 -21.06 11.95
CA ARG A 34 21.93 -20.91 10.73
C ARG A 34 21.23 -21.50 9.52
N GLU A 35 20.67 -22.70 9.66
CA GLU A 35 19.90 -23.39 8.63
C GLU A 35 18.64 -22.59 8.27
N GLU A 36 17.90 -22.08 9.27
CA GLU A 36 16.75 -21.20 9.04
C GLU A 36 17.12 -19.94 8.26
N LEU A 37 18.23 -19.27 8.61
CA LEU A 37 18.70 -18.08 7.91
C LEU A 37 19.13 -18.40 6.47
N GLN A 38 19.80 -19.53 6.25
CA GLN A 38 20.16 -19.97 4.89
C GLN A 38 18.92 -20.25 4.04
N ARG A 39 17.93 -20.95 4.60
CA ARG A 39 16.65 -21.20 3.93
C ARG A 39 15.93 -19.88 3.61
N LYS A 40 15.86 -18.95 4.57
CA LYS A 40 15.24 -17.62 4.35
C LYS A 40 15.96 -16.84 3.24
N ARG A 41 17.29 -16.84 3.18
CA ARG A 41 18.04 -16.18 2.09
C ARG A 41 17.72 -16.77 0.71
N HIS A 42 17.45 -18.07 0.63
CA HIS A 42 17.08 -18.71 -0.62
C HIS A 42 15.64 -18.37 -1.06
N ILE A 43 14.73 -18.25 -0.10
CA ILE A 43 13.31 -17.93 -0.34
C ILE A 43 13.12 -16.43 -0.65
N TYR A 44 13.69 -15.56 0.18
CA TYR A 44 13.57 -14.10 0.10
C TYR A 44 14.68 -13.52 -0.79
N ARG A 45 14.64 -13.85 -2.07
CA ARG A 45 15.54 -13.29 -3.08
C ARG A 45 15.01 -11.98 -3.62
N TYR A 46 15.93 -11.16 -4.11
CA TYR A 46 15.63 -9.83 -4.60
C TYR A 46 15.96 -9.67 -6.08
N LYS A 47 15.22 -8.79 -6.76
CA LYS A 47 15.48 -8.39 -8.14
C LYS A 47 15.01 -6.95 -8.37
N ALA A 48 15.83 -6.15 -9.04
CA ALA A 48 15.40 -4.87 -9.58
C ALA A 48 14.73 -5.13 -10.95
N TRP A 49 13.42 -4.90 -11.03
CA TRP A 49 12.66 -5.07 -12.28
C TRP A 49 12.68 -3.83 -13.15
N ILE A 50 12.94 -2.67 -12.55
CA ILE A 50 13.04 -1.36 -13.20
C ILE A 50 14.49 -0.90 -13.02
N PRO A 51 15.21 -0.50 -14.09
CA PRO A 51 16.53 0.12 -13.97
C PRO A 51 16.48 1.31 -13.01
N ASP A 52 17.44 1.38 -12.08
CA ASP A 52 17.53 2.40 -11.02
C ASP A 52 16.30 2.48 -10.08
N GLY A 53 15.37 1.53 -10.18
CA GLY A 53 14.23 1.40 -9.28
C GLY A 53 14.59 0.72 -7.97
N PRO A 54 13.71 0.82 -6.96
CA PRO A 54 13.89 0.08 -5.72
C PRO A 54 13.89 -1.42 -5.98
N THR A 55 14.73 -2.12 -5.23
CA THR A 55 14.82 -3.58 -5.29
C THR A 55 13.50 -4.20 -4.81
N GLN A 56 12.98 -5.17 -5.55
CA GLN A 56 11.73 -5.86 -5.22
C GLN A 56 12.00 -7.32 -4.88
N SER A 57 11.03 -7.99 -4.27
CA SER A 57 11.10 -9.44 -4.10
C SER A 57 11.09 -10.13 -5.48
N TYR A 58 11.95 -11.11 -5.65
CA TYR A 58 11.99 -11.95 -6.86
C TYR A 58 10.73 -12.80 -6.98
N SER A 59 10.24 -13.32 -5.85
CA SER A 59 9.05 -14.19 -5.78
C SER A 59 8.39 -14.03 -4.42
N LEU A 60 7.05 -14.03 -4.37
CA LEU A 60 6.30 -13.91 -3.12
C LEU A 60 6.39 -15.21 -2.29
N PRO A 61 7.04 -15.20 -1.11
CA PRO A 61 7.12 -16.35 -0.22
C PRO A 61 5.74 -16.73 0.32
N GLU A 62 5.56 -18.00 0.68
CA GLU A 62 4.27 -18.50 1.17
C GLU A 62 3.83 -17.85 2.48
N ASP A 63 4.78 -17.64 3.42
CA ASP A 63 4.54 -16.93 4.69
C ASP A 63 4.03 -15.48 4.48
N GLU A 64 4.33 -14.87 3.33
CA GLU A 64 3.95 -13.49 2.98
C GLU A 64 2.68 -13.42 2.12
N ARG A 65 2.09 -14.57 1.78
CA ARG A 65 0.84 -14.60 1.00
C ARG A 65 -0.32 -14.19 1.88
N PHE A 66 -1.20 -13.37 1.31
CA PHE A 66 -2.54 -13.20 1.87
C PHE A 66 -3.23 -14.55 2.08
N SER A 67 -4.01 -14.64 3.16
CA SER A 67 -4.89 -15.77 3.40
C SER A 67 -5.85 -15.95 2.22
N HIS A 68 -6.33 -17.19 2.04
CA HIS A 68 -7.29 -17.48 0.98
C HIS A 68 -8.55 -16.62 1.09
N GLU A 69 -9.07 -16.42 2.30
CA GLU A 69 -10.23 -15.56 2.58
C GLU A 69 -9.96 -14.12 2.14
N TYR A 70 -8.83 -13.53 2.55
CA TYR A 70 -8.49 -12.16 2.18
C TYR A 70 -8.30 -11.97 0.67
N LYS A 71 -7.77 -12.98 -0.03
CA LYS A 71 -7.70 -12.96 -1.50
C LYS A 71 -9.10 -12.94 -2.12
N TRP A 72 -10.04 -13.73 -1.62
CA TRP A 72 -11.43 -13.72 -2.08
C TRP A 72 -12.12 -12.39 -1.80
N ASP A 73 -11.84 -11.76 -0.67
CA ASP A 73 -12.33 -10.40 -0.37
C ASP A 73 -11.79 -9.38 -1.36
N ILE A 74 -10.49 -9.39 -1.68
CA ILE A 74 -9.92 -8.51 -2.71
C ILE A 74 -10.58 -8.76 -4.07
N VAL A 75 -10.74 -10.02 -4.46
CA VAL A 75 -11.30 -10.38 -5.78
C VAL A 75 -12.77 -9.97 -5.87
N SER A 76 -13.57 -10.25 -4.84
CA SER A 76 -14.99 -9.88 -4.80
C SER A 76 -15.16 -8.36 -4.78
N MET A 77 -14.34 -7.64 -4.00
CA MET A 77 -14.31 -6.18 -3.98
C MET A 77 -13.97 -5.61 -5.35
N LYS A 78 -12.92 -6.13 -6.00
CA LYS A 78 -12.51 -5.70 -7.34
C LYS A 78 -13.61 -5.96 -8.37
N ALA A 79 -14.26 -7.13 -8.31
CA ALA A 79 -15.36 -7.48 -9.20
C ALA A 79 -16.54 -6.51 -9.02
N ARG A 80 -16.94 -6.23 -7.78
CA ARG A 80 -17.97 -5.25 -7.46
C ARG A 80 -17.62 -3.87 -8.01
N MET A 81 -16.42 -3.36 -7.75
CA MET A 81 -15.95 -2.07 -8.26
C MET A 81 -15.94 -2.01 -9.80
N MET A 82 -15.58 -3.10 -10.47
CA MET A 82 -15.64 -3.17 -11.94
C MET A 82 -17.08 -3.08 -12.47
N VAL A 83 -18.04 -3.73 -11.80
CA VAL A 83 -19.47 -3.64 -12.14
C VAL A 83 -19.98 -2.21 -11.94
N GLU A 84 -19.72 -1.62 -10.78
CA GLU A 84 -20.10 -0.23 -10.47
C GLU A 84 -19.50 0.75 -11.51
N THR A 85 -18.23 0.58 -11.86
CA THR A 85 -17.54 1.40 -12.88
C THR A 85 -18.19 1.27 -14.26
N LYS A 86 -18.59 0.05 -14.67
CA LYS A 86 -19.30 -0.15 -15.94
C LYS A 86 -20.67 0.51 -15.93
N LEU A 87 -21.41 0.43 -14.81
CA LEU A 87 -22.70 1.10 -14.64
C LEU A 87 -22.56 2.61 -14.72
N ILE A 88 -21.53 3.19 -14.08
CA ILE A 88 -21.19 4.61 -14.19
C ILE A 88 -20.95 4.98 -15.64
N LYS A 89 -20.11 4.24 -16.37
CA LYS A 89 -19.82 4.53 -17.79
C LYS A 89 -21.06 4.53 -18.67
N ILE A 90 -21.99 3.59 -18.43
CA ILE A 90 -23.24 3.50 -19.20
C ILE A 90 -24.18 4.68 -18.86
N LYS A 91 -24.30 5.03 -17.57
CA LYS A 91 -25.27 6.03 -17.11
C LYS A 91 -24.79 7.48 -17.18
N VAL A 92 -23.48 7.71 -17.14
CA VAL A 92 -22.82 9.02 -17.17
C VAL A 92 -22.06 9.20 -18.49
N PHE A 93 -22.70 8.78 -19.60
CA PHE A 93 -22.05 8.64 -20.90
C PHE A 93 -21.58 9.99 -21.46
N HIS A 94 -22.24 11.09 -21.12
CA HIS A 94 -21.94 12.45 -21.59
C HIS A 94 -21.93 13.43 -20.40
N TRP A 95 -20.94 14.30 -20.40
CA TRP A 95 -20.70 15.31 -19.38
C TRP A 95 -20.89 16.66 -20.05
N GLU A 96 -21.93 17.38 -19.63
CA GLU A 96 -22.25 18.70 -20.16
C GLU A 96 -21.85 19.80 -19.18
N SER A 97 -21.67 19.44 -17.90
CA SER A 97 -21.27 20.35 -16.84
C SER A 97 -20.41 19.65 -15.77
N MET A 98 -19.75 20.45 -14.94
CA MET A 98 -19.04 19.93 -13.76
C MET A 98 -19.98 19.29 -12.73
N GLU A 99 -21.27 19.63 -12.74
CA GLU A 99 -22.27 19.04 -11.85
C GLU A 99 -22.55 17.57 -12.19
N ASP A 100 -22.30 17.16 -13.44
CA ASP A 100 -22.42 15.76 -13.85
C ASP A 100 -21.40 14.85 -13.14
N LEU A 101 -20.33 15.42 -12.57
CA LEU A 101 -19.37 14.72 -11.72
C LEU A 101 -20.02 14.09 -10.49
N ARG A 102 -21.02 14.74 -9.91
CA ARG A 102 -21.75 14.17 -8.76
C ARG A 102 -22.42 12.84 -9.11
N ARG A 103 -22.82 12.64 -10.39
CA ARG A 103 -23.48 11.40 -10.85
C ARG A 103 -22.55 10.18 -10.79
N VAL A 104 -21.23 10.36 -10.90
CA VAL A 104 -20.26 9.27 -10.78
C VAL A 104 -20.30 8.66 -9.38
N TYR A 105 -20.36 9.50 -8.36
CA TYR A 105 -20.31 9.09 -6.95
C TYR A 105 -21.61 8.48 -6.43
N LYS A 106 -22.73 8.66 -7.15
CA LYS A 106 -24.02 8.04 -6.79
C LYS A 106 -24.01 6.51 -6.95
N PHE A 107 -23.10 5.97 -7.74
CA PHE A 107 -23.03 4.53 -8.04
C PHE A 107 -21.90 3.81 -7.30
N SER A 108 -20.94 4.53 -6.73
CA SER A 108 -19.86 3.96 -5.91
C SER A 108 -19.26 4.99 -4.94
N LEU A 109 -18.77 4.51 -3.79
CA LEU A 109 -18.00 5.26 -2.78
C LEU A 109 -18.71 6.42 -2.05
N GLY A 110 -19.87 6.87 -2.55
CA GLY A 110 -20.61 8.00 -1.98
C GLY A 110 -20.00 9.35 -2.38
N GLU A 111 -20.80 10.40 -2.22
CA GLU A 111 -20.41 11.74 -2.64
C GLU A 111 -19.38 12.37 -1.68
N PRO A 112 -18.17 12.74 -2.14
CA PRO A 112 -17.18 13.38 -1.29
C PRO A 112 -17.56 14.82 -0.96
N LYS A 113 -17.32 15.24 0.28
CA LYS A 113 -17.54 16.62 0.75
C LYS A 113 -16.79 17.69 -0.05
N SER A 114 -15.72 17.30 -0.75
CA SER A 114 -14.95 18.20 -1.60
C SER A 114 -15.74 18.70 -2.82
N LEU A 115 -16.81 18.03 -3.24
CA LEU A 115 -17.62 18.45 -4.38
C LEU A 115 -18.40 19.75 -4.13
N ASP A 116 -18.65 20.10 -2.88
CA ASP A 116 -19.33 21.36 -2.57
C ASP A 116 -18.36 22.56 -2.61
N HIS A 117 -17.05 22.29 -2.60
CA HIS A 117 -16.01 23.30 -2.36
C HIS A 117 -14.82 23.21 -3.32
N TRP A 118 -14.93 22.43 -4.41
CA TRP A 118 -13.81 22.19 -5.33
C TRP A 118 -13.34 23.47 -6.06
N ASN A 119 -14.22 24.47 -6.16
CA ASN A 119 -14.00 25.76 -6.81
C ASN A 119 -13.58 26.86 -5.83
N GLU A 120 -13.33 26.54 -4.55
CA GLU A 120 -12.91 27.50 -3.54
C GLU A 120 -11.39 27.42 -3.30
N ASP A 121 -10.68 28.54 -3.49
CA ASP A 121 -9.23 28.63 -3.30
C ASP A 121 -8.80 28.24 -1.88
N HIS A 122 -9.62 28.56 -0.87
CA HIS A 122 -9.38 28.15 0.51
C HIS A 122 -9.28 26.63 0.63
N TRP A 123 -10.22 25.89 0.03
CA TRP A 123 -10.22 24.43 0.06
C TRP A 123 -9.11 23.82 -0.79
N PHE A 124 -8.77 24.47 -1.91
CA PHE A 124 -7.59 24.11 -2.68
C PHE A 124 -6.31 24.23 -1.85
N GLY A 125 -6.14 25.33 -1.11
CA GLY A 125 -5.03 25.54 -0.18
C GLY A 125 -5.02 24.52 0.96
N LEU A 126 -6.17 24.28 1.58
CA LEU A 126 -6.34 23.37 2.71
C LEU A 126 -5.92 21.94 2.35
N GLN A 127 -6.17 21.49 1.12
CA GLN A 127 -5.74 20.17 0.65
C GLN A 127 -4.22 19.96 0.69
N ARG A 128 -3.41 21.02 0.58
CA ARG A 128 -1.93 20.92 0.67
C ARG A 128 -1.44 20.65 2.08
N VAL A 129 -2.24 20.95 3.11
CA VAL A 129 -1.87 20.79 4.52
C VAL A 129 -2.70 19.73 5.25
N GLN A 130 -3.90 19.42 4.76
CA GLN A 130 -4.86 18.51 5.41
C GLN A 130 -5.56 17.51 4.45
N GLY A 131 -5.19 17.50 3.16
CA GLY A 131 -5.82 16.63 2.14
C GLY A 131 -5.41 15.16 2.21
N VAL A 132 -5.44 14.46 1.07
CA VAL A 132 -5.04 13.03 0.96
C VAL A 132 -3.52 12.86 0.90
N ASN A 133 -2.81 13.92 0.54
CA ASN A 133 -1.35 13.96 0.52
C ASN A 133 -0.77 15.06 1.46
N PRO A 134 -1.26 15.22 2.70
CA PRO A 134 -0.91 16.35 3.56
C PRO A 134 0.42 16.16 4.28
N PHE A 135 0.79 14.89 4.49
CA PHE A 135 2.02 14.45 5.15
C PHE A 135 3.16 14.23 4.16
N ASN A 136 3.08 14.84 2.97
CA ASN A 136 4.22 14.95 2.09
C ASN A 136 4.89 16.33 2.35
N PRO A 137 5.81 16.45 3.31
CA PRO A 137 6.54 17.70 3.60
C PRO A 137 7.42 18.16 2.42
N PHE A 138 7.43 17.44 1.30
CA PHE A 138 8.19 17.78 0.11
C PHE A 138 7.42 18.66 -0.88
N LEU A 139 6.10 18.82 -0.76
CA LEU A 139 5.32 19.57 -1.76
C LEU A 139 5.05 21.04 -1.41
N ILE A 140 4.62 21.34 -0.17
CA ILE A 140 4.43 22.72 0.29
C ILE A 140 5.56 23.11 1.23
N GLN A 141 6.25 24.19 0.89
CA GLN A 141 7.40 24.71 1.64
C GLN A 141 7.32 26.23 1.69
N LEU A 142 7.92 26.81 2.74
CA LEU A 142 8.05 28.26 2.84
C LEU A 142 8.95 28.75 1.71
N CYS A 143 8.40 29.58 0.82
CA CYS A 143 9.16 30.24 -0.23
C CYS A 143 9.92 31.43 0.37
N THR A 144 11.25 31.34 0.43
CA THR A 144 12.11 32.45 0.88
C THR A 144 12.49 33.39 -0.26
N GLU A 145 12.50 32.88 -1.50
CA GLU A 145 12.87 33.59 -2.72
C GLU A 145 12.05 33.07 -3.90
N ILE A 146 11.52 33.97 -4.74
CA ILE A 146 10.72 33.59 -5.91
C ILE A 146 11.63 32.91 -6.94
N PRO A 147 11.31 31.69 -7.42
CA PRO A 147 12.12 31.02 -8.43
C PRO A 147 12.24 31.86 -9.72
N GLU A 148 13.45 32.00 -10.28
CA GLU A 148 13.70 32.80 -11.50
C GLU A 148 12.84 32.38 -12.70
N LYS A 149 12.49 31.09 -12.78
CA LYS A 149 11.65 30.52 -13.84
C LYS A 149 10.16 30.79 -13.64
N PHE A 150 9.78 31.35 -12.50
CA PHE A 150 8.41 31.65 -12.17
C PHE A 150 8.18 33.15 -12.31
N ALA A 151 7.81 33.56 -13.53
CA ALA A 151 7.61 34.95 -13.92
C ALA A 151 6.30 35.54 -13.34
N VAL A 152 6.19 35.54 -12.02
CA VAL A 152 5.17 36.29 -11.28
C VAL A 152 5.71 37.69 -11.00
N THR A 153 4.84 38.69 -11.14
CA THR A 153 5.14 40.12 -10.96
C THR A 153 4.68 40.61 -9.61
#